data_AF-A0A968BVZ7-F1
#
_entry.id   AF-A0A968BVZ7-F1
#
_cell.length_a   1.000
_cell.length_b   1.000
_cell.length_c   1.000
_cell.angle_alpha   90.00
_cell.angle_beta   90.00
_cell.angle_gamma   90.00
#
_symmetry.space_group_name_H-M   'P 1'
#
loop_
_entity.id
_entity.type
_entity.pdbx_description
1 polymer ?
#
loop_
_entity_poly.entity_id
_entity_poly.type
_entity_poly.pdbx_seq_one_letter_code
_entity_poly.pdbx_strand_id
1 'polypeptide(L)' 'MAQKDKLPGGLGDKKTDEDFSKEQLDMGQKVEMEHTTDPEVAREIARDHLTEDPEYYTKLKTIEPEHGSVKARSRPFD' A
#
# COMPACT_ATOMS: atom_id res chain seq x y z
N MET A 1 -17.25 -18.10 5.13
CA MET A 1 -17.72 -16.86 4.49
C MET A 1 -16.64 -16.46 3.51
N ALA A 2 -16.83 -16.70 2.21
CA ALA A 2 -15.88 -16.23 1.21
C ALA A 2 -15.93 -14.70 1.20
N GLN A 3 -14.78 -14.03 1.37
CA GLN A 3 -14.66 -12.60 1.06
C GLN A 3 -15.09 -12.47 -0.39
N LYS A 4 -16.23 -11.81 -0.60
CA LYS A 4 -16.87 -11.69 -1.90
C LYS A 4 -16.13 -10.55 -2.59
N ASP A 5 -15.29 -10.87 -3.56
CA ASP A 5 -14.61 -9.86 -4.37
C ASP A 5 -15.63 -8.83 -4.85
N LYS A 6 -15.50 -7.58 -4.36
CA LYS A 6 -16.41 -6.49 -4.75
C LYS A 6 -15.97 -5.87 -6.07
N LEU A 7 -14.71 -6.06 -6.46
CA LEU A 7 -14.14 -5.63 -7.73
C LEU A 7 -13.65 -6.84 -8.54
N PRO A 8 -14.47 -7.39 -9.46
CA PRO A 8 -14.04 -8.53 -10.27
C PRO A 8 -13.00 -8.12 -11.32
N GLY A 9 -11.84 -8.81 -11.34
CA GLY A 9 -10.87 -8.72 -12.44
C GLY A 9 -9.47 -8.25 -12.08
N GLY A 10 -9.13 -8.12 -10.79
CA GLY A 10 -7.80 -7.73 -10.32
C GLY A 10 -6.80 -8.89 -10.38
N LEU A 11 -5.51 -8.59 -10.53
CA LEU A 11 -4.45 -9.59 -10.36
C LEU A 11 -4.33 -10.05 -8.90
N GLY A 12 -4.81 -9.22 -7.96
CA GLY A 12 -4.92 -9.53 -6.54
C GLY A 12 -5.90 -10.65 -6.18
N ASP A 13 -6.87 -10.97 -7.05
CA ASP A 13 -7.94 -11.96 -6.79
C ASP A 13 -7.38 -13.38 -6.53
N LYS A 14 -6.17 -13.68 -6.99
CA LYS A 14 -5.52 -14.99 -6.83
C LYS A 14 -4.55 -15.07 -5.65
N LYS A 15 -4.30 -13.95 -4.96
CA LYS A 15 -3.31 -13.86 -3.89
C LYS A 15 -3.98 -13.62 -2.55
N THR A 16 -3.53 -14.35 -1.53
CA THR A 16 -4.00 -14.16 -0.16
C THR A 16 -3.19 -13.05 0.51
N ASP A 17 -3.78 -12.43 1.53
CA ASP A 17 -3.10 -11.44 2.38
C ASP A 17 -1.85 -11.98 3.11
N GLU A 18 -1.63 -13.30 3.08
CA GLU A 18 -0.43 -13.95 3.58
C GLU A 18 0.77 -13.82 2.62
N ASP A 19 0.54 -13.55 1.33
CA ASP A 19 1.61 -13.31 0.33
C ASP A 19 2.23 -11.91 0.48
N PHE A 20 1.55 -11.01 1.21
CA PHE A 20 1.94 -9.61 1.35
C PHE A 20 2.34 -9.26 2.78
N SER A 21 3.19 -8.24 2.93
CA SER A 21 3.50 -7.71 4.25
C SER A 21 2.27 -7.05 4.86
N LYS A 22 1.95 -7.39 6.11
CA LYS A 22 0.86 -6.76 6.86
C LYS A 22 1.03 -5.25 6.97
N GLU A 23 2.26 -4.77 7.06
CA GLU A 23 2.54 -3.33 7.11
C GLU A 23 2.15 -2.65 5.80
N GLN A 24 2.46 -3.26 4.65
CA GLN A 24 2.08 -2.75 3.34
C GLN A 24 0.57 -2.72 3.15
N LEU A 25 -0.12 -3.79 3.57
CA LEU A 25 -1.58 -3.86 3.48
C LEU A 25 -2.26 -2.83 4.38
N ASP A 26 -1.77 -2.60 5.60
CA ASP A 26 -2.32 -1.58 6.50
C ASP A 26 -2.06 -0.16 5.98
N MET A 27 -0.86 0.11 5.47
CA MET A 27 -0.52 1.38 4.82
C MET A 27 -1.41 1.60 3.59
N GLY A 28 -1.51 0.59 2.73
CA GLY A 28 -2.31 0.66 1.52
C GLY A 28 -3.79 0.85 1.80
N GLN A 29 -4.34 0.09 2.74
CA GLN A 29 -5.73 0.26 3.15
C GLN A 29 -6.00 1.70 3.62
N LYS A 30 -5.10 2.31 4.40
CA LYS A 30 -5.26 3.71 4.84
C LYS A 30 -5.24 4.70 3.68
N VAL A 31 -4.33 4.53 2.73
CA VAL A 31 -4.22 5.39 1.53
C VAL A 31 -5.46 5.22 0.66
N GLU A 32 -5.87 3.99 0.36
CA GLU A 32 -7.06 3.74 -0.46
C GLU A 32 -8.35 4.18 0.25
N MET A 33 -8.40 4.16 1.59
CA MET A 33 -9.53 4.71 2.34
C MET A 33 -9.70 6.23 2.21
N GLU A 34 -8.71 6.96 1.67
CA GLU A 34 -8.90 8.36 1.25
C GLU A 34 -9.69 8.46 -0.07
N HIS A 35 -9.68 7.39 -0.87
CA HIS A 35 -10.33 7.31 -2.17
C HIS A 35 -11.61 6.47 -2.17
N THR A 36 -11.79 5.58 -1.18
CA THR A 36 -13.00 4.78 -0.97
C THR A 36 -13.46 4.81 0.47
N THR A 37 -14.77 4.68 0.69
CA THR A 37 -15.36 4.62 2.04
C THR A 37 -15.54 3.19 2.54
N ASP A 38 -15.37 2.20 1.67
CA ASP A 38 -15.49 0.77 2.00
C ASP A 38 -14.11 0.19 2.36
N PRO A 39 -13.89 -0.24 3.62
CA PRO A 39 -12.60 -0.79 4.04
C PRO A 39 -12.26 -2.11 3.34
N GLU A 40 -13.26 -2.86 2.87
CA GLU A 40 -13.06 -4.08 2.07
C GLU A 40 -12.52 -3.73 0.67
N VAL A 41 -13.10 -2.72 0.03
CA VAL A 41 -12.66 -2.23 -1.30
C VAL A 41 -11.25 -1.65 -1.21
N ALA A 42 -10.96 -0.87 -0.17
CA ALA A 42 -9.62 -0.31 0.06
C ALA A 42 -8.55 -1.41 0.15
N ARG A 43 -8.88 -2.51 0.84
CA ARG A 43 -7.98 -3.66 0.98
C ARG A 43 -7.82 -4.42 -0.33
N GLU A 44 -8.87 -4.56 -1.14
CA GLU A 44 -8.78 -5.18 -2.48
C GLU A 44 -7.87 -4.38 -3.41
N ILE A 45 -8.03 -3.06 -3.46
CA ILE A 45 -7.18 -2.18 -4.27
C ILE A 45 -5.72 -2.23 -3.79
N ALA A 46 -5.50 -2.17 -2.47
CA ALA A 46 -4.16 -2.30 -1.91
C ALA A 46 -3.49 -3.63 -2.24
N ARG A 47 -4.24 -4.74 -2.26
CA ARG A 47 -3.71 -6.04 -2.69
C ARG A 47 -3.35 -6.06 -4.17
N ASP A 48 -4.11 -5.38 -5.03
CA ASP A 48 -3.80 -5.31 -6.46
C ASP A 48 -2.47 -4.59 -6.68
N HIS A 49 -2.27 -3.42 -6.04
CA HIS A 49 -1.01 -2.69 -6.07
C HIS A 49 0.17 -3.49 -5.52
N LEU A 50 -0.03 -4.22 -4.40
CA LEU A 50 1.01 -5.08 -3.84
C LEU A 50 1.31 -6.32 -4.68
N THR A 51 0.37 -6.73 -5.53
CA THR A 51 0.59 -7.80 -6.50
C THR A 51 1.54 -7.34 -7.60
N GLU A 52 1.44 -6.09 -8.03
CA GLU A 52 2.35 -5.48 -9.00
C GLU A 52 3.72 -5.14 -8.39
N ASP A 53 3.73 -4.56 -7.18
CA ASP A 53 4.95 -4.23 -6.45
C ASP A 53 4.78 -4.49 -4.94
N PRO A 54 5.47 -5.48 -4.35
CA PRO A 54 5.27 -5.86 -2.94
C PRO A 54 5.70 -4.77 -1.94
N GLU A 55 6.40 -3.73 -2.40
CA GLU A 55 6.83 -2.59 -1.59
C GLU A 55 6.21 -1.27 -2.08
N TYR A 56 5.12 -1.34 -2.85
CA TYR A 56 4.46 -0.18 -3.45
C TYR A 56 4.26 0.97 -2.46
N TYR A 57 3.63 0.71 -1.31
CA TYR A 57 3.31 1.76 -0.33
C TYR A 57 4.53 2.22 0.46
N THR A 58 5.53 1.37 0.68
CA THR A 58 6.82 1.84 1.22
C THR A 58 7.49 2.81 0.26
N LYS A 59 7.55 2.48 -1.04
CA LYS A 59 8.12 3.36 -2.06
C LYS A 59 7.33 4.66 -2.17
N LEU A 60 6.00 4.57 -2.17
CA LEU A 60 5.12 5.73 -2.16
C LEU A 60 5.44 6.65 -0.99
N LYS A 61 5.52 6.12 0.24
CA LYS A 61 5.91 6.87 1.44
C LYS A 61 7.33 7.45 1.39
N THR A 62 8.22 6.85 0.60
CA THR A 62 9.59 7.35 0.43
C THR A 62 9.65 8.49 -0.59
N ILE A 63 8.75 8.49 -1.59
CA ILE A 63 8.65 9.48 -2.67
C ILE A 63 7.75 10.66 -2.25
N GLU A 64 6.73 10.39 -1.45
CA GLU A 64 5.96 11.35 -0.69
C GLU A 64 6.61 11.47 0.69
N PRO A 65 7.71 12.23 0.84
CA PRO A 65 8.14 12.59 2.16
C PRO A 65 6.94 13.30 2.76
N GLU A 66 6.44 12.77 3.88
CA GLU A 66 5.77 13.61 4.86
C GLU A 66 6.52 14.93 4.89
N HIS A 67 5.75 16.02 4.87
CA HIS A 67 6.17 17.41 4.80
C HIS A 67 7.20 17.81 5.87
N GLY A 68 8.41 17.22 5.86
CA GLY A 68 9.39 17.29 6.92
C GLY A 68 9.92 15.93 7.38
N SER A 69 10.90 15.38 6.67
CA SER A 69 12.11 14.84 7.30
C SER A 69 13.20 14.65 6.26
N VAL A 70 13.69 15.79 5.75
CA VAL A 70 15.08 15.90 5.35
C VAL A 70 15.95 15.52 6.55
N LYS A 71 16.32 14.24 6.69
CA LYS A 71 17.61 13.93 7.30
C LYS A 71 18.66 14.35 6.29
N ALA A 72 18.91 15.66 6.27
CA ALA A 72 20.19 16.23 5.92
C ALA A 72 21.24 15.53 6.79
N ARG A 73 21.72 14.37 6.34
CA ARG A 73 22.97 13.82 6.82
C ARG A 73 24.02 14.74 6.26
N SER A 74 24.37 15.72 7.09
CA SER A 74 25.45 16.67 6.94
C SER A 74 26.62 15.97 6.26
N ARG A 75 26.87 16.32 4.99
CA ARG A 75 28.18 16.11 4.40
C ARG A 75 29.11 17.05 5.17
N PRO A 76 30.12 16.57 5.92
CA PRO A 76 31.19 17.46 6.30
C PRO A 76 31.88 17.87 5.00
N PHE A 77 31.76 19.15 4.64
CA PHE A 77 32.65 19.75 3.67
C PHE A 77 33.92 20.12 4.45
N ASP A 78 35.01 19.45 4.08
CA ASP A 78 36.43 19.67 4.41
C ASP A 78 36.82 19.77 5.91
#